data_AF-A0A8X7BJL9-F1
#
_entry.id   AF-A0A8X7BJL9-F1
#
_cell.length_a   1.000
_cell.length_b   1.000
_cell.length_c   1.000
_cell.angle_alpha   90.00
_cell.angle_beta   90.00
_cell.angle_gamma   90.00
#
_symmetry.space_group_name_H-M   'P 1'
#
loop_
_entity.id
_entity.type
_entity.pdbx_description
1 polymer ?
#
loop_
_entity_poly.entity_id
_entity_poly.type
_entity_poly.pdbx_seq_one_letter_code
_entity_poly.pdbx_strand_id
1 'polypeptide(L)'
;MLKVADGNFVRPIGKCVLRVRINNRELPFEFIVLSHCSHDVILGWDFLEASQAVIDCGQNELVLEDICRDSTAPDAWNLYATRDYTLKPHSLTRITVSGYQTRGDINVVLDGSKHLLFEKNIATPSMVSTYRNGKSDVWVTNLQFETKSSLEECA
;
A
#
# COMPACT_ATOMS: atom_id res chain seq x y z
N MET A 1 -5.76 -19.69 1.62
CA MET A 1 -4.73 -20.51 2.29
C MET A 1 -3.46 -20.44 1.46
N LEU A 2 -2.31 -20.39 2.10
CA LEU A 2 -1.00 -20.44 1.46
C LEU A 2 -0.37 -21.80 1.71
N LYS A 3 0.18 -22.42 0.68
CA LYS A 3 0.99 -23.63 0.82
C LYS A 3 2.43 -23.21 1.13
N VAL A 4 3.00 -23.75 2.20
CA VAL A 4 4.37 -23.45 2.64
C VAL A 4 5.32 -24.61 2.28
N ALA A 5 6.63 -24.39 2.43
CA ALA A 5 7.68 -25.29 1.95
C ALA A 5 7.66 -26.69 2.58
N ASP A 6 7.18 -26.82 3.82
CA ASP A 6 7.01 -28.10 4.51
C ASP A 6 5.78 -28.90 4.02
N GLY A 7 5.04 -28.36 3.03
CA GLY A 7 3.84 -28.96 2.46
C GLY A 7 2.56 -28.63 3.21
N ASN A 8 2.62 -27.99 4.38
CA ASN A 8 1.46 -27.57 5.14
C ASN A 8 0.77 -26.35 4.52
N PHE A 9 -0.41 -26.05 5.04
CA PHE A 9 -1.16 -24.85 4.67
C PHE A 9 -1.28 -23.90 5.86
N VAL A 10 -0.97 -22.64 5.61
CA VAL A 10 -1.13 -21.56 6.59
C VAL A 10 -2.27 -20.65 6.13
N ARG A 11 -3.10 -20.22 7.09
CA ARG A 11 -4.14 -19.22 6.84
C ARG A 11 -3.58 -17.83 7.18
N PRO A 12 -3.54 -16.90 6.21
CA PRO A 12 -3.24 -15.50 6.50
C PRO A 12 -4.16 -14.93 7.56
N ILE A 13 -3.61 -14.09 8.45
CA ILE A 13 -4.41 -13.31 9.40
C ILE A 13 -4.89 -11.99 8.80
N GLY A 14 -4.27 -11.54 7.70
CA GLY A 14 -4.69 -10.35 7.00
C GLY A 14 -3.79 -10.00 5.82
N LYS A 15 -4.01 -8.79 5.31
CA LYS A 15 -3.16 -8.12 4.32
C LYS A 15 -2.88 -6.70 4.78
N CYS A 16 -1.72 -6.18 4.46
CA CYS A 16 -1.37 -4.78 4.68
C CYS A 16 -0.57 -4.25 3.49
N VAL A 17 -0.48 -2.93 3.33
CA VAL A 17 0.43 -2.32 2.35
C VAL A 17 1.57 -1.70 3.14
N LEU A 18 2.81 -2.10 2.84
CA LEU A 18 4.02 -1.55 3.45
C LEU A 18 4.84 -0.81 2.40
N ARG A 19 5.45 0.30 2.81
CA ARG A 19 6.45 1.02 2.01
C ARG A 19 7.80 0.37 2.24
N VAL A 20 8.28 -0.36 1.24
CA VAL A 20 9.58 -1.03 1.29
C VAL A 20 10.64 -0.07 0.79
N ARG A 21 11.57 0.29 1.67
CA ARG A 21 12.73 1.12 1.31
C ARG A 21 13.99 0.27 1.25
N ILE A 22 14.58 0.14 0.06
CA ILE A 22 15.88 -0.49 -0.17
C ILE A 22 16.79 0.54 -0.83
N ASN A 23 17.92 0.85 -0.18
CA ASN A 23 18.81 1.94 -0.58
C ASN A 23 18.04 3.27 -0.72
N ASN A 24 18.13 3.93 -1.89
CA ASN A 24 17.43 5.18 -2.18
C ASN A 24 16.06 4.99 -2.85
N ARG A 25 15.53 3.76 -2.89
CA ARG A 25 14.21 3.48 -3.47
C ARG A 25 13.19 3.12 -2.40
N GLU A 26 12.00 3.69 -2.51
CA GLU A 26 10.86 3.42 -1.65
C GLU A 26 9.65 3.12 -2.53
N LEU A 27 9.09 1.91 -2.41
CA LEU A 27 7.94 1.48 -3.18
C LEU A 27 6.92 0.78 -2.27
N PRO A 28 5.61 1.03 -2.46
CA PRO A 28 4.56 0.35 -1.71
C PRO A 28 4.32 -1.06 -2.28
N PHE A 29 4.19 -2.06 -1.42
CA PHE A 29 3.83 -3.43 -1.75
C PHE A 29 2.74 -3.96 -0.82
N GLU A 30 1.83 -4.76 -1.35
CA GLU A 30 0.86 -5.51 -0.54
C GLU A 30 1.54 -6.75 0.06
N PHE A 31 1.45 -6.91 1.37
CA PHE A 31 1.94 -8.05 2.12
C PHE A 31 0.79 -8.86 2.66
N ILE A 32 0.98 -10.17 2.67
CA ILE A 32 0.15 -11.10 3.43
C ILE A 32 0.74 -11.19 4.84
N VAL A 33 -0.11 -11.00 5.85
CA VAL A 33 0.29 -11.12 7.25
C VAL A 33 0.04 -12.54 7.75
N LEU A 34 1.06 -13.16 8.33
CA LEU A 34 1.01 -14.48 8.96
C LEU A 34 1.13 -14.33 10.48
N SER A 35 0.43 -15.18 11.24
CA SER A 35 0.57 -15.20 12.71
C SER A 35 1.94 -15.71 13.16
N HIS A 36 2.55 -16.60 12.38
CA HIS A 36 3.87 -17.15 12.63
C HIS A 36 4.63 -17.25 11.30
N CYS A 37 5.84 -16.71 11.29
CA CYS A 37 6.80 -16.83 10.20
C CYS A 37 8.20 -16.87 10.80
N SER A 38 9.14 -17.57 10.15
CA SER A 38 10.54 -17.62 10.59
C SER A 38 11.30 -16.32 10.32
N HIS A 39 10.74 -15.43 9.49
CA HIS A 39 11.33 -14.15 9.12
C HIS A 39 10.29 -13.05 9.30
N ASP A 40 10.73 -11.85 9.62
CA ASP A 40 9.84 -10.69 9.79
C ASP A 40 9.18 -10.28 8.48
N VAL A 41 9.93 -10.36 7.37
CA VAL A 41 9.49 -9.99 6.03
C VAL A 41 10.05 -11.00 5.02
N ILE A 42 9.20 -11.43 4.09
CA ILE A 42 9.60 -12.21 2.92
C ILE A 42 9.26 -11.37 1.69
N LEU A 43 10.27 -11.02 0.90
CA LEU A 43 10.10 -10.37 -0.40
C LEU A 43 9.93 -11.44 -1.46
N GLY A 44 8.73 -11.54 -2.01
CA GLY A 44 8.36 -12.56 -2.98
C GLY A 44 8.81 -12.25 -4.40
N TRP A 45 8.42 -13.13 -5.32
CA TRP A 45 8.67 -12.95 -6.74
C TRP A 45 8.02 -11.69 -7.31
N ASP A 46 6.86 -11.29 -6.78
CA ASP A 46 6.17 -10.06 -7.09
C ASP A 46 7.02 -8.81 -6.82
N PHE A 47 7.73 -8.78 -5.69
CA PHE A 47 8.70 -7.72 -5.39
C PHE A 47 9.89 -7.76 -6.35
N LEU A 48 10.48 -8.95 -6.55
CA LEU A 48 11.66 -9.11 -7.39
C LEU A 48 11.39 -8.72 -8.85
N GLU A 49 10.25 -9.13 -9.39
CA GLU A 49 9.81 -8.80 -10.75
C GLU A 49 9.55 -7.29 -10.89
N ALA A 50 8.78 -6.69 -9.96
CA ALA A 50 8.44 -5.26 -10.01
C ALA A 50 9.67 -4.34 -9.84
N SER A 51 10.73 -4.83 -9.21
CA SER A 51 11.97 -4.09 -8.99
C SER A 51 13.08 -4.41 -9.99
N GLN A 52 12.81 -5.29 -10.98
CA GLN A 52 13.81 -5.81 -11.91
C GLN A 52 15.08 -6.26 -11.16
N ALA A 53 14.87 -7.05 -10.11
CA ALA A 53 15.93 -7.47 -9.23
C ALA A 53 16.83 -8.51 -9.89
N VAL A 54 18.15 -8.33 -9.74
CA VAL A 54 19.18 -9.31 -10.08
C VAL A 54 19.78 -9.83 -8.79
N ILE A 55 19.65 -11.14 -8.57
CA ILE A 55 20.28 -11.84 -7.45
C ILE A 55 21.66 -12.32 -7.91
N ASP A 56 22.71 -11.57 -7.55
CA ASP A 56 24.09 -11.93 -7.86
C ASP A 56 24.68 -12.77 -6.71
N CYS A 57 24.59 -14.10 -6.86
CA CYS A 57 25.17 -15.04 -5.90
C CYS A 57 26.71 -15.06 -5.92
N GLY A 58 27.35 -14.56 -6.98
CA GLY A 58 28.81 -14.50 -7.09
C GLY A 58 29.41 -13.37 -6.26
N GLN A 59 28.70 -12.24 -6.20
CA GLN A 59 29.07 -11.09 -5.35
C GLN A 59 28.34 -11.07 -4.00
N ASN A 60 27.37 -11.97 -3.79
CA ASN A 60 26.48 -11.97 -2.61
C ASN A 60 25.70 -10.65 -2.47
N GLU A 61 25.15 -10.18 -3.59
CA GLU A 61 24.43 -8.91 -3.68
C GLU A 61 23.05 -9.06 -4.35
N LEU A 62 22.12 -8.18 -3.96
CA LEU A 62 20.85 -7.97 -4.63
C LEU A 62 20.91 -6.60 -5.33
N VAL A 63 20.93 -6.62 -6.65
CA VAL A 63 20.93 -5.41 -7.47
C VAL A 63 19.49 -5.12 -7.90
N LEU A 64 19.05 -3.88 -7.74
CA LEU A 64 17.74 -3.44 -8.22
C LEU A 64 18.00 -2.48 -9.39
N GLU A 65 17.56 -2.81 -10.61
CA GLU A 65 17.80 -1.94 -11.77
C GLU A 65 16.95 -0.67 -11.69
N ASP A 66 17.53 0.49 -12.03
CA ASP A 66 16.76 1.75 -12.08
C ASP A 66 15.81 1.63 -13.27
N ILE A 67 14.56 1.27 -12.98
CA ILE A 67 13.48 1.54 -13.90
C ILE A 67 13.36 3.06 -13.93
N CYS A 68 14.11 3.71 -14.83
CA CYS A 68 13.58 4.86 -15.54
C CYS A 68 12.26 4.38 -16.12
N ARG A 69 11.16 4.53 -15.36
CA ARG A 69 9.84 4.46 -15.94
C ARG A 69 9.84 5.61 -16.92
N ASP A 70 10.14 5.29 -18.18
CA ASP A 70 10.05 6.22 -19.29
C ASP A 70 8.76 6.98 -19.11
N SER A 71 8.88 8.31 -19.14
CA SER A 71 7.82 9.28 -18.82
C SER A 71 6.65 9.25 -19.81
N THR A 72 6.49 8.17 -20.58
CA THR A 72 5.33 7.91 -21.42
C THR A 72 4.24 7.30 -20.55
N ALA A 73 3.51 8.20 -19.87
CA ALA A 73 2.23 8.01 -19.18
C ALA A 73 1.93 6.57 -18.70
N PRO A 74 2.05 6.27 -17.39
CA PRO A 74 1.55 5.00 -16.86
C PRO A 74 0.02 5.02 -16.88
N ASP A 75 -0.59 3.93 -17.36
CA ASP A 75 -2.05 3.71 -17.39
C ASP A 75 -2.76 3.77 -16.02
N ALA A 76 -2.06 4.08 -14.91
CA ALA A 76 -2.66 4.62 -13.68
C ALA A 76 -1.57 5.18 -12.76
N TRP A 77 -1.66 6.46 -12.37
CA TRP A 77 -0.89 6.99 -11.24
C TRP A 77 -1.56 6.59 -9.92
N ASN A 78 -1.07 5.50 -9.31
CA ASN A 78 -1.53 5.10 -7.99
C ASN A 78 -0.88 5.97 -6.90
N LEU A 79 -1.70 6.56 -6.05
CA LEU A 79 -1.26 7.33 -4.89
C LEU A 79 -1.55 6.55 -3.60
N TYR A 80 -0.65 6.68 -2.63
CA TYR A 80 -0.70 5.96 -1.37
C TYR A 80 -0.57 6.93 -0.19
N ALA A 81 -1.23 6.63 0.93
CA ALA A 81 -1.09 7.40 2.16
C ALA A 81 0.40 7.51 2.56
N THR A 82 0.85 8.72 2.93
CA THR A 82 2.26 9.00 3.31
C THR A 82 2.68 8.42 4.64
N ARG A 83 1.71 8.01 5.45
CA ARG A 83 1.84 7.46 6.78
C ARG A 83 0.57 6.70 7.13
N ASP A 84 0.57 6.05 8.27
CA ASP A 84 -0.62 5.39 8.80
C ASP A 84 -1.65 6.43 9.28
N TYR A 85 -2.92 6.16 8.98
CA TYR A 85 -4.05 6.97 9.43
C TYR A 85 -5.09 6.08 10.10
N THR A 86 -5.52 6.46 11.30
CA THR A 86 -6.68 5.84 11.96
C THR A 86 -7.95 6.54 11.49
N LEU A 87 -8.75 5.86 10.67
CA LEU A 87 -10.02 6.37 10.17
C LEU A 87 -11.15 5.92 11.11
N LYS A 88 -11.66 6.83 11.94
CA LYS A 88 -12.78 6.50 12.85
C LYS A 88 -14.04 6.17 12.02
N PRO A 89 -14.89 5.21 12.47
CA PRO A 89 -16.19 4.96 11.87
C PRO A 89 -16.99 6.26 11.66
N HIS A 90 -17.67 6.38 10.51
CA HIS A 90 -18.45 7.57 10.11
C HIS A 90 -17.70 8.91 10.14
N SER A 91 -16.37 8.90 10.01
CA SER A 91 -15.57 10.13 9.97
C SER A 91 -15.11 10.49 8.56
N LEU A 92 -14.99 11.80 8.33
CA LEU A 92 -14.31 12.39 7.19
C LEU A 92 -12.93 12.87 7.66
N THR A 93 -11.86 12.27 7.12
CA THR A 93 -10.47 12.53 7.52
C THR A 93 -9.67 13.01 6.32
N ARG A 94 -8.89 14.09 6.50
CA ARG A 94 -7.93 14.54 5.48
C ARG A 94 -6.61 13.80 5.65
N ILE A 95 -6.16 13.15 4.59
CA ILE A 95 -4.89 12.42 4.56
C ILE A 95 -3.98 12.98 3.47
N THR A 96 -2.68 12.88 3.68
CA THR A 96 -1.69 13.18 2.66
C THR A 96 -1.34 11.91 1.90
N VAL A 97 -1.34 11.98 0.58
CA VAL A 97 -0.97 10.90 -0.33
C VAL A 97 0.24 11.28 -1.18
N SER A 98 1.03 10.27 -1.57
CA SER A 98 2.19 10.40 -2.46
C SER A 98 2.24 9.23 -3.43
N GLY A 99 2.88 9.44 -4.57
CA GLY A 99 3.13 8.40 -5.55
C GLY A 99 4.31 8.79 -6.44
N TYR A 100 4.06 8.96 -7.73
CA TYR A 100 5.09 9.29 -8.71
C TYR A 100 5.72 10.68 -8.44
N GLN A 101 7.03 10.81 -8.66
CA GLN A 101 7.74 12.08 -8.55
C GLN A 101 7.52 12.90 -9.82
N THR A 102 6.99 14.11 -9.69
CA THR A 102 6.70 15.00 -10.82
C THR A 102 7.72 16.12 -10.88
N ARG A 103 8.11 16.54 -12.09
CA ARG A 103 8.92 17.74 -12.31
C ARG A 103 8.03 18.98 -12.19
N GLY A 104 7.66 19.32 -10.96
CA GLY A 104 6.86 20.50 -10.63
C GLY A 104 5.41 20.20 -10.20
N ASP A 105 4.72 21.27 -9.87
CA ASP A 105 3.32 21.26 -9.43
C ASP A 105 2.38 21.03 -10.61
N ILE A 106 1.44 20.12 -10.44
CA ILE A 106 0.42 19.81 -11.44
C ILE A 106 -0.95 19.69 -10.78
N ASN A 107 -2.01 19.96 -11.54
CA ASN A 107 -3.37 19.67 -11.10
C ASN A 107 -3.74 18.27 -11.57
N VAL A 108 -4.27 17.47 -10.65
CA VAL A 108 -4.64 16.08 -10.89
C VAL A 108 -6.11 15.87 -10.53
N VAL A 109 -6.78 15.02 -11.31
CA VAL A 109 -8.07 14.45 -10.92
C VAL A 109 -7.75 13.18 -10.13
N LEU A 110 -8.19 13.17 -8.87
CA LEU A 110 -8.04 12.05 -7.97
C LEU A 110 -9.35 11.32 -7.90
N ASP A 111 -9.30 10.00 -8.05
CA ASP A 111 -10.45 9.13 -7.90
C ASP A 111 -10.19 8.08 -6.82
N GLY A 112 -11.26 7.70 -6.13
CA GLY A 112 -11.17 6.76 -5.02
C GLY A 112 -10.93 5.32 -5.48
N SER A 113 -10.18 4.56 -4.68
CA SER A 113 -10.04 3.13 -4.93
C SER A 113 -11.38 2.41 -4.75
N LYS A 114 -11.91 1.85 -5.85
CA LYS A 114 -13.13 1.02 -5.82
C LYS A 114 -12.97 -0.19 -4.89
N HIS A 115 -11.76 -0.74 -4.80
CA HIS A 115 -11.46 -1.84 -3.89
C HIS A 115 -11.64 -1.43 -2.42
N LEU A 116 -11.14 -0.25 -2.03
CA LEU A 116 -11.35 0.28 -0.67
C LEU A 116 -12.83 0.54 -0.39
N LEU A 117 -13.58 1.05 -1.37
CA LEU A 117 -15.01 1.27 -1.24
C LEU A 117 -15.76 -0.04 -0.99
N PHE A 118 -15.59 -1.04 -1.86
CA PHE A 118 -16.38 -2.28 -1.82
C PHE A 118 -15.94 -3.25 -0.71
N GLU A 119 -14.64 -3.36 -0.42
CA GLU A 119 -14.15 -4.33 0.55
C GLU A 119 -13.99 -3.77 1.96
N LYS A 120 -13.75 -2.46 2.08
CA LYS A 120 -13.47 -1.81 3.37
C LYS A 120 -14.49 -0.76 3.75
N ASN A 121 -15.47 -0.42 2.90
CA ASN A 121 -16.39 0.69 3.12
C ASN A 121 -15.62 2.01 3.38
N ILE A 122 -14.50 2.21 2.69
CA ILE A 122 -13.70 3.44 2.75
C ILE A 122 -13.83 4.15 1.40
N ALA A 123 -14.38 5.35 1.40
CA ALA A 123 -14.62 6.14 0.20
C ALA A 123 -13.68 7.34 0.12
N THR A 124 -13.25 7.69 -1.09
CA THR A 124 -12.59 8.96 -1.41
C THR A 124 -13.40 9.60 -2.52
N PRO A 125 -13.95 10.82 -2.33
CA PRO A 125 -14.70 11.49 -3.38
C PRO A 125 -13.77 11.88 -4.52
N SER A 126 -14.24 11.79 -5.75
CA SER A 126 -13.48 12.27 -6.91
C SER A 126 -13.27 13.78 -6.78
N MET A 127 -12.03 14.25 -6.90
CA MET A 127 -11.68 15.65 -6.67
C MET A 127 -10.56 16.13 -7.58
N VAL A 128 -10.53 17.44 -7.85
CA VAL A 128 -9.36 18.09 -8.43
C VAL A 128 -8.49 18.59 -7.28
N SER A 129 -7.21 18.25 -7.30
CA SER A 129 -6.24 18.72 -6.30
C SER A 129 -4.92 19.09 -6.94
N THR A 130 -4.17 19.97 -6.29
CA THR A 130 -2.80 20.28 -6.69
C THR A 130 -1.86 19.23 -6.07
N TYR A 131 -1.06 18.60 -6.92
CA TYR A 131 0.00 17.67 -6.54
C TYR A 131 1.33 18.41 -6.58
N ARG A 132 1.87 18.71 -5.40
CA ARG A 132 3.06 19.54 -5.17
C ARG A 132 4.12 18.72 -4.49
N ASN A 133 5.36 18.79 -4.98
CA ASN A 133 6.51 18.09 -4.41
C ASN A 133 6.25 16.59 -4.17
N GLY A 134 5.60 15.91 -5.13
CA GLY A 134 5.29 14.48 -5.01
C GLY A 134 4.19 14.14 -4.00
N LYS A 135 3.37 15.11 -3.58
CA LYS A 135 2.32 14.92 -2.56
C LYS A 135 1.05 15.70 -2.87
N SER A 136 -0.08 15.22 -2.36
CA SER A 136 -1.35 15.95 -2.32
C SER A 136 -2.17 15.54 -1.10
N ASP A 137 -3.08 16.39 -0.66
CA ASP A 137 -4.03 16.06 0.40
C ASP A 137 -5.38 15.65 -0.21
N VAL A 138 -5.99 14.60 0.34
CA VAL A 138 -7.30 14.06 -0.06
C VAL A 138 -8.18 13.83 1.14
N TRP A 139 -9.49 13.87 0.91
CA TRP A 139 -10.50 13.53 1.90
C TRP A 139 -10.87 12.06 1.80
N VAL A 140 -10.88 11.36 2.92
CA VAL A 140 -11.27 9.95 3.01
C VAL A 140 -12.38 9.80 4.04
N THR A 141 -13.45 9.13 3.66
CA THR A 141 -14.58 8.84 4.53
C THR A 141 -14.58 7.36 4.89
N ASN A 142 -14.68 7.05 6.18
CA ASN A 142 -14.94 5.70 6.64
C ASN A 142 -16.46 5.52 6.83
N LEU A 143 -17.07 4.65 6.02
CA LEU A 143 -18.51 4.34 6.04
C LEU A 143 -18.85 3.12 6.91
N GLN A 144 -17.86 2.51 7.57
CA GLN A 144 -18.09 1.42 8.51
C GLN A 144 -18.88 1.90 9.73
N PHE A 145 -19.70 1.00 10.27
CA PHE A 145 -20.34 1.17 11.57
C PHE A 145 -19.39 0.75 12.69
N GLU A 146 -19.48 1.39 13.85
CA GLU A 146 -18.87 0.86 15.06
C GLU A 146 -19.44 -0.52 15.34
N THR A 147 -18.57 -1.54 15.33
CA THR A 147 -18.94 -2.83 15.89
C THR A 147 -18.93 -2.64 17.40
N LYS A 148 -20.12 -2.59 18.02
CA LYS A 148 -20.22 -2.75 19.47
C LYS A 148 -19.56 -4.10 19.78
N SER A 149 -18.38 -4.10 20.39
CA SER A 149 -17.85 -5.27 21.07
C SER A 149 -18.83 -5.60 22.20
N SER A 150 -19.76 -6.50 21.92
CA SER A 150 -20.66 -7.07 22.92
C SER A 150 -19.86 -7.99 23.84
N LEU A 151 -19.30 -7.40 24.90
CA LEU A 151 -19.10 -8.04 26.20
C LEU A 151 -19.19 -6.92 27.25
N GLU A 152 -20.42 -6.46 27.50
CA GLU A 152 -20.79 -6.16 28.88
C GLU A 152 -20.80 -7.52 29.59
N GLU A 153 -19.76 -7.80 30.38
CA GLU A 153 -19.86 -8.77 31.46
C GLU A 153 -20.92 -8.21 32.43
N CYS A 154 -22.16 -8.65 32.26
CA CYS A 154 -23.17 -8.56 33.30
C CYS A 154 -22.73 -9.44 34.48
N ALA A 155 -22.37 -8.75 35.57
CA ALA A 155 -22.60 -9.04 36.99
C ALA A 155 -22.78 -10.50 37.44
#